data_AF-A0A380FEH0-F1
#
_entry.id   AF-A0A380FEH0-F1
#
_cell.length_a   1.000
_cell.length_b   1.000
_cell.length_c   1.000
_cell.angle_alpha   90.00
_cell.angle_beta   90.00
_cell.angle_gamma   90.00
#
_symmetry.space_group_name_H-M   'P 1'
#
loop_
_entity.id
_entity.type
_entity.pdbx_description
1 polymer ?
#
loop_
_entity_poly.entity_id
_entity_poly.type
_entity_poly.pdbx_seq_one_letter_code
_entity_poly.pdbx_strand_id
1 'polypeptide(L)'
;MNTEHKQAYELAKNQYESLGINVEEALESIKNIKISIHCWQGDDVEGFLFNQDLTGGISVTGNYPGKARNGEELRNDLEEALKHIPGNHKINLHAIYAETNESIDLNEIEPKHFHNWVEWAKKK
;
A
#
# COMPACT_ATOMS: atom_id res chain seq x y z
N MET A 1 -19.44 13.45 -10.08
CA MET A 1 -19.88 12.46 -11.09
C MET A 1 -20.46 13.22 -12.27
N ASN A 2 -20.08 12.86 -13.50
CA ASN A 2 -20.83 13.32 -14.67
C ASN A 2 -22.21 12.63 -14.69
N THR A 3 -23.14 13.16 -15.47
CA THR A 3 -24.52 12.69 -15.55
C THR A 3 -24.62 11.22 -15.96
N GLU A 4 -23.75 10.77 -16.86
CA GLU A 4 -23.70 9.40 -17.37
C GLU A 4 -23.35 8.38 -16.28
N HIS A 5 -22.33 8.65 -15.46
CA HIS A 5 -21.97 7.75 -14.35
C HIS A 5 -23.10 7.63 -13.32
N LYS A 6 -23.84 8.71 -13.09
CA LYS A 6 -24.98 8.69 -12.16
C LYS A 6 -26.10 7.81 -12.71
N GLN A 7 -26.43 7.95 -13.99
CA GLN A 7 -27.45 7.12 -14.63
C GLN A 7 -27.05 5.63 -14.63
N ALA A 8 -25.79 5.33 -14.94
CA ALA A 8 -25.27 3.96 -14.90
C ALA A 8 -25.34 3.36 -13.49
N TYR A 9 -24.98 4.14 -12.47
CA TYR A 9 -25.10 3.74 -11.07
C TYR A 9 -26.54 3.40 -10.68
N GLU A 10 -27.50 4.30 -10.95
CA GLU A 10 -28.91 4.08 -10.59
C GLU A 10 -29.49 2.86 -11.32
N LEU A 11 -29.13 2.65 -12.59
CA LEU A 11 -29.55 1.48 -13.34
C LEU A 11 -29.02 0.17 -12.71
N ALA A 12 -27.73 0.13 -12.36
CA ALA A 12 -27.12 -1.02 -11.71
C ALA A 12 -27.74 -1.26 -10.33
N LYS A 13 -27.95 -0.20 -9.55
CA LYS A 13 -28.58 -0.26 -8.22
C LYS A 13 -29.95 -0.93 -8.28
N ASN A 14 -30.82 -0.48 -9.19
CA ASN A 14 -32.14 -1.07 -9.39
C ASN A 14 -32.09 -2.56 -9.76
N GLN A 15 -31.11 -2.97 -10.58
CA GLN A 15 -30.94 -4.38 -10.93
C GLN A 15 -30.58 -5.24 -9.72
N TYR A 16 -29.63 -4.80 -8.88
CA TYR A 16 -29.26 -5.53 -7.66
C TYR A 16 -30.40 -5.53 -6.61
N GLU A 17 -31.09 -4.41 -6.43
CA GLU A 17 -32.21 -4.31 -5.48
C GLU A 17 -33.39 -5.20 -5.90
N SER A 18 -33.62 -5.39 -7.20
CA SER A 18 -34.62 -6.36 -7.71
C SER A 18 -34.32 -7.82 -7.32
N LEU A 19 -33.07 -8.12 -6.96
CA LEU A 19 -32.62 -9.42 -6.46
C LEU A 19 -32.56 -9.48 -4.92
N GLY A 20 -33.02 -8.43 -4.23
CA GLY A 20 -32.98 -8.32 -2.77
C GLY A 20 -31.60 -7.93 -2.20
N ILE A 21 -30.69 -7.42 -3.03
CA ILE A 21 -29.35 -6.99 -2.59
C ILE A 21 -29.37 -5.50 -2.27
N ASN A 22 -29.01 -5.15 -1.04
CA ASN A 22 -28.89 -3.76 -0.60
C ASN A 22 -27.54 -3.17 -1.03
N VAL A 23 -27.54 -2.40 -2.11
CA VAL A 23 -26.32 -1.81 -2.69
C VAL A 23 -25.69 -0.78 -1.76
N GLU A 24 -26.50 0.04 -1.09
CA GLU A 24 -25.97 1.07 -0.17
C GLU A 24 -25.27 0.42 1.04
N GLU A 25 -25.82 -0.68 1.56
CA GLU A 25 -25.19 -1.46 2.63
C GLU A 25 -23.89 -2.15 2.17
N ALA A 26 -23.85 -2.66 0.94
CA ALA A 26 -22.63 -3.23 0.37
C ALA A 26 -21.54 -2.17 0.20
N LEU A 27 -21.91 -0.97 -0.27
CA LEU A 27 -21.00 0.17 -0.39
C LEU A 27 -20.53 0.67 0.98
N GLU A 28 -21.37 0.64 2.00
CA GLU A 28 -20.95 0.99 3.35
C GLU A 28 -20.01 -0.07 3.94
N SER A 29 -20.29 -1.34 3.67
CA SER A 29 -19.43 -2.45 4.10
C SER A 29 -18.03 -2.35 3.46
N ILE A 30 -17.93 -2.12 2.15
CA ILE A 30 -16.64 -2.09 1.45
C ILE A 30 -15.76 -0.91 1.87
N LYS A 31 -16.34 0.25 2.22
CA LYS A 31 -15.60 1.41 2.76
C LYS A 31 -14.80 1.08 4.03
N ASN A 32 -15.30 0.12 4.82
CA ASN A 32 -14.72 -0.28 6.09
C ASN A 32 -13.69 -1.42 5.97
N ILE A 33 -13.59 -2.04 4.79
CA ILE A 33 -12.61 -3.11 4.53
C ILE A 33 -11.25 -2.48 4.24
N LYS A 34 -10.25 -2.84 5.04
CA LYS A 34 -8.88 -2.38 4.86
C LYS A 34 -8.05 -3.39 4.10
N ILE A 35 -7.48 -2.98 2.98
CA ILE A 35 -6.47 -3.75 2.25
C ILE A 35 -5.09 -3.45 2.86
N SER A 36 -4.24 -4.46 3.00
CA SER A 36 -2.86 -4.30 3.46
C SER A 36 -1.92 -4.34 2.26
N ILE A 37 -1.45 -3.17 1.82
CA ILE A 37 -0.64 -3.00 0.61
C ILE A 37 0.82 -3.25 0.97
N HIS A 38 1.48 -4.12 0.21
CA HIS A 38 2.87 -4.46 0.46
C HIS A 38 3.85 -3.35 0.04
N CYS A 39 4.78 -2.99 0.93
CA CYS A 39 5.76 -1.93 0.64
C CYS A 39 6.77 -2.34 -0.43
N TRP A 40 7.10 -3.62 -0.52
CA TRP A 40 8.21 -4.12 -1.35
C TRP A 40 7.99 -4.10 -2.86
N GLN A 41 6.79 -3.71 -3.28
CA GLN A 41 6.52 -3.46 -4.70
C GLN A 41 7.13 -2.14 -5.17
N GLY A 42 7.39 -1.17 -4.28
CA GLY A 42 7.92 0.12 -4.69
C GLY A 42 9.42 0.13 -5.00
N ASP A 43 10.16 -0.89 -4.57
CA ASP A 43 11.63 -0.94 -4.63
C ASP A 43 12.17 -2.31 -5.06
N ASP A 44 11.34 -3.17 -5.67
CA ASP A 44 11.75 -4.51 -6.10
C ASP A 44 12.31 -5.41 -4.97
N VAL A 45 11.80 -5.26 -3.75
CA VAL A 45 12.22 -6.05 -2.57
C VAL A 45 13.68 -5.80 -2.15
N GLU A 46 14.26 -4.65 -2.49
CA GLU A 46 15.62 -4.30 -2.06
C GLU A 46 15.69 -4.03 -0.56
N GLY A 47 14.72 -3.28 -0.02
CA GLY A 47 14.80 -2.74 1.34
C GLY A 47 15.91 -1.69 1.48
N PHE A 48 16.13 -1.24 2.71
CA PHE A 48 17.07 -0.17 3.04
C PHE A 48 18.17 -0.60 4.01
N LEU A 49 18.05 -1.80 4.59
CA LEU A 49 18.97 -2.30 5.60
C LEU A 49 20.23 -2.96 5.01
N PHE A 50 20.07 -3.65 3.88
CA PHE A 50 21.15 -4.41 3.25
C PHE A 50 21.31 -3.99 1.79
N ASN A 51 22.56 -3.98 1.31
CA ASN A 51 22.87 -3.83 -0.11
C ASN A 51 23.29 -5.20 -0.66
N GLN A 52 22.31 -6.08 -0.86
CA GLN A 52 22.53 -7.46 -1.29
C GLN A 52 21.54 -7.88 -2.37
N ASP A 53 21.94 -8.84 -3.20
CA ASP A 53 21.06 -9.40 -4.22
C ASP A 53 19.85 -10.14 -3.60
N LEU A 54 18.73 -10.14 -4.32
CA LEU A 54 17.53 -10.86 -3.93
C LEU A 54 17.79 -12.38 -3.95
N THR A 55 17.50 -13.05 -2.83
CA THR A 55 17.68 -14.50 -2.65
C THR A 55 16.43 -15.15 -2.07
N GLY A 56 16.50 -16.42 -1.66
CA GLY A 56 15.37 -17.10 -1.01
C GLY A 56 14.34 -17.73 -1.97
N GLY A 57 14.69 -17.88 -3.25
CA GLY A 57 13.82 -18.51 -4.26
C GLY A 57 12.75 -17.57 -4.84
N ILE A 58 12.84 -16.28 -4.53
CA ILE A 58 12.02 -15.21 -5.12
C ILE A 58 12.84 -14.42 -6.13
N SER A 59 12.17 -13.77 -7.07
CA SER A 59 12.79 -12.96 -8.12
C SER A 59 11.87 -11.81 -8.49
N VAL A 60 12.45 -10.66 -8.80
CA VAL A 60 11.79 -9.57 -9.52
C VAL A 60 12.29 -9.56 -10.95
N THR A 61 11.39 -9.37 -11.90
CA THR A 61 11.69 -9.40 -13.33
C THR A 61 11.32 -8.09 -14.00
N GLY A 62 12.16 -7.62 -14.91
CA GLY A 62 12.00 -6.35 -15.61
C GLY A 62 12.95 -5.29 -15.10
N ASN A 63 13.21 -4.27 -15.93
CA ASN A 63 14.12 -3.16 -15.63
C ASN A 63 13.39 -1.82 -15.79
N TYR A 64 12.17 -1.71 -15.27
CA TYR A 64 11.41 -0.47 -15.37
C TYR A 64 12.07 0.59 -14.46
N PRO A 65 12.37 1.80 -14.98
CA PRO A 65 13.09 2.81 -14.19
C PRO A 65 12.19 3.43 -13.12
N GLY A 66 12.81 4.01 -12.08
CA GLY A 66 12.12 4.86 -11.11
C GLY A 66 11.69 4.18 -9.81
N LYS A 67 12.20 2.99 -9.50
CA LYS A 67 11.98 2.37 -8.19
C LYS A 67 12.52 3.22 -7.04
N ALA A 68 11.85 3.17 -5.89
CA ALA A 68 12.26 3.87 -4.69
C ALA A 68 13.60 3.33 -4.15
N ARG A 69 14.45 4.22 -3.64
CA ARG A 69 15.80 3.88 -3.14
C ARG A 69 15.98 4.11 -1.64
N ASN A 70 14.95 4.65 -0.99
CA ASN A 70 14.95 4.98 0.44
C ASN A 70 13.50 5.13 0.95
N GLY A 71 13.35 5.22 2.27
CA GLY A 71 12.03 5.32 2.91
C GLY A 71 11.23 6.57 2.53
N GLU A 72 11.88 7.69 2.21
CA GLU A 72 11.18 8.90 1.76
C GLU A 72 10.59 8.75 0.36
N GLU A 73 11.39 8.26 -0.60
CA GLU A 73 10.91 7.96 -1.96
C GLU A 73 9.77 6.95 -1.92
N LEU A 74 9.92 5.86 -1.15
CA LEU A 74 8.90 4.82 -1.07
C LEU A 74 7.60 5.33 -0.45
N ARG A 75 7.67 6.20 0.58
CA ARG A 75 6.48 6.84 1.13
C ARG A 75 5.81 7.76 0.12
N ASN A 76 6.56 8.52 -0.68
CA ASN A 76 6.00 9.38 -1.72
C ASN A 76 5.30 8.56 -2.81
N ASP A 77 5.88 7.43 -3.22
CA ASP A 77 5.26 6.51 -4.18
C ASP A 77 3.97 5.89 -3.64
N LEU A 78 3.99 5.45 -2.37
CA LEU A 78 2.79 4.96 -1.67
C LEU A 78 1.71 6.04 -1.58
N GLU A 79 2.09 7.29 -1.29
CA GLU A 79 1.14 8.40 -1.25
C GLU A 79 0.49 8.67 -2.59
N GLU A 80 1.26 8.62 -3.68
CA GLU A 80 0.70 8.78 -5.01
C GLU A 80 -0.26 7.63 -5.34
N ALA A 81 0.13 6.38 -5.07
CA ALA A 81 -0.73 5.22 -5.27
C ALA A 81 -2.04 5.32 -4.48
N LEU A 82 -1.97 5.72 -3.20
CA LEU A 82 -3.12 5.83 -2.33
C LEU A 82 -4.12 6.92 -2.75
N LYS A 83 -3.73 7.94 -3.51
CA LYS A 83 -4.68 8.91 -4.10
C LYS A 83 -5.65 8.26 -5.10
N HIS A 84 -5.22 7.16 -5.73
CA HIS A 84 -5.98 6.46 -6.75
C HIS A 84 -6.72 5.22 -6.22
N ILE A 85 -6.56 4.89 -4.94
CA ILE A 85 -7.17 3.72 -4.31
C ILE A 85 -8.22 4.19 -3.28
N PRO A 86 -9.52 3.91 -3.47
CA PRO A 86 -10.56 4.38 -2.56
C PRO A 86 -10.56 3.61 -1.23
N GLY A 87 -10.60 4.35 -0.13
CA GLY A 87 -10.69 3.81 1.22
C GLY A 87 -9.52 4.25 2.10
N ASN A 88 -9.49 3.73 3.33
CA ASN A 88 -8.35 3.90 4.23
C ASN A 88 -7.71 2.52 4.47
N HIS A 89 -6.46 2.38 4.06
CA HIS A 89 -5.76 1.10 3.95
C HIS A 89 -4.55 1.03 4.87
N LYS A 90 -3.99 -0.18 4.97
CA LYS A 90 -2.78 -0.43 5.75
C LYS A 90 -1.59 -0.61 4.81
N ILE A 91 -0.40 -0.35 5.32
CA ILE A 91 0.85 -0.74 4.68
C ILE A 91 1.43 -1.93 5.42
N ASN A 92 1.84 -2.95 4.66
CA ASN A 92 2.54 -4.12 5.16
C ASN A 92 4.04 -3.92 4.97
N LEU A 93 4.76 -3.78 6.09
CA LEU A 93 6.21 -3.54 6.11
C LEU A 93 6.98 -4.84 6.34
N HIS A 94 8.11 -4.97 5.65
CA HIS A 94 9.11 -5.99 5.95
C HIS A 94 10.24 -5.42 6.82
N ALA A 95 10.92 -6.26 7.59
CA ALA A 95 11.99 -5.82 8.51
C ALA A 95 13.14 -5.08 7.80
N ILE A 96 13.43 -5.44 6.56
CA ILE A 96 14.48 -4.82 5.73
C ILE A 96 14.19 -3.36 5.36
N TYR A 97 12.98 -2.85 5.62
CA TYR A 97 12.60 -1.44 5.43
C TYR A 97 12.86 -0.57 6.66
N ALA A 98 13.60 -1.08 7.65
CA ALA A 98 14.13 -0.31 8.76
C ALA A 98 14.94 0.90 8.26
N GLU A 99 14.68 2.08 8.81
CA GLU A 99 15.40 3.32 8.50
C GLU A 99 16.42 3.61 9.60
N THR A 100 17.71 3.47 9.28
CA THR A 100 18.80 3.74 10.21
C THR A 100 20.09 4.09 9.48
N ASN A 101 20.98 4.83 10.16
CA ASN A 101 22.37 5.04 9.74
C ASN A 101 23.33 4.11 10.51
N GLU A 102 22.81 3.32 11.45
CA GLU A 102 23.57 2.32 12.21
C GLU A 102 23.77 1.07 11.33
N SER A 103 24.96 0.47 11.40
CA SER A 103 25.22 -0.84 10.77
C SER A 103 24.74 -1.93 11.72
N ILE A 104 23.51 -2.40 11.53
CA ILE A 104 22.84 -3.40 12.38
C ILE A 104 22.39 -4.61 11.57
N ASP A 105 22.26 -5.76 12.22
CA ASP A 105 21.66 -6.97 11.64
C ASP A 105 20.18 -7.13 12.08
N LEU A 106 19.47 -8.10 11.51
CA LEU A 106 18.03 -8.35 11.73
C LEU A 106 17.69 -8.56 13.21
N ASN A 107 18.58 -9.15 13.99
CA ASN A 107 18.40 -9.40 15.42
C ASN A 107 18.58 -8.15 16.31
N GLU A 108 19.05 -7.05 15.73
CA GLU A 108 19.29 -5.77 16.42
C GLU A 108 18.23 -4.72 16.07
N ILE A 109 17.23 -5.08 15.28
CA ILE A 109 16.15 -4.18 14.89
C ILE A 109 15.27 -3.82 16.09
N GLU A 110 15.11 -2.52 16.32
CA GLU A 110 14.30 -1.92 17.37
C GLU A 110 13.18 -1.02 16.80
N PRO A 111 12.14 -0.68 17.59
CA PRO A 111 11.08 0.23 17.18
C PRO A 111 11.56 1.60 16.67
N LYS A 112 12.72 2.09 17.15
CA LYS A 112 13.30 3.36 16.69
C LYS A 112 13.57 3.37 15.18
N HIS A 113 13.89 2.22 14.59
CA HIS A 113 14.15 2.10 13.14
C HIS A 113 12.88 2.19 12.27
N PHE A 114 11.69 2.15 12.88
CA PHE A 114 10.41 2.34 12.19
C PHE A 114 9.69 3.61 12.62
N HIS A 115 10.37 4.50 13.35
CA HIS A 115 9.76 5.73 13.85
C HIS A 115 9.13 6.57 12.72
N ASN A 116 9.88 6.77 11.63
CA ASN A 116 9.40 7.54 10.47
C ASN A 116 8.18 6.89 9.81
N TRP A 117 8.16 5.56 9.68
CA TRP A 117 7.00 4.82 9.18
C TRP A 117 5.76 5.02 10.03
N VAL A 118 5.91 4.95 11.36
CA VAL A 118 4.81 5.16 12.31
C VAL A 118 4.30 6.59 12.24
N GLU A 119 5.19 7.59 12.26
CA GLU A 119 4.81 9.00 12.18
C GLU A 119 4.16 9.37 10.85
N TRP A 120 4.62 8.77 9.75
CA TRP A 120 3.96 8.90 8.46
C TRP A 120 2.56 8.26 8.46
N ALA A 121 2.45 7.02 8.95
CA ALA A 121 1.18 6.30 8.97
C ALA A 121 0.11 6.99 9.84
N LYS A 122 0.50 7.68 10.92
CA LYS A 122 -0.43 8.47 11.75
C LYS A 122 -1.00 9.70 11.05
N LYS A 123 -0.30 10.24 10.05
CA LYS A 123 -0.72 11.43 9.29
C LYS A 123 -1.70 11.09 8.15
N LYS A 124 -1.93 9.81 7.88
CA LYS A 124 -2.82 9.29 6.83
C LYS A 124 -4.08 8.68 7.45
#